data_AF-A0A955X5Q2-F1
#
_entry.id   AF-A0A955X5Q2-F1
#
_cell.length_a   1.000
_cell.length_b   1.000
_cell.length_c   1.000
_cell.angle_alpha   90.00
_cell.angle_beta   90.00
_cell.angle_gamma   90.00
#
_symmetry.space_group_name_H-M   'P 1'
#
loop_
_entity.id
_entity.type
_entity.pdbx_description
1 polymer ?
#
loop_
_entity_poly.entity_id
_entity_poly.type
_entity_poly.pdbx_seq_one_letter_code
_entity_poly.pdbx_strand_id
1 'polypeptide(L)'
;MRHGIFYLFFSVVVALDVLAHRYLYVRLFRDPGWPDAVRQAGLVLCVFLAVLMPAGIILSRSLPRAWAQPLAHASFAWMGTAFYLLLVLFAVDLARWVTEAALHVGNLFAGGAGAPTEGTLPSPERRAVLQQATAGVAGVAALGLSGAALR
;
A
#
# COMPACT_ATOMS: atom_id res chain seq x y z
N MET A 1 0.87 -7.75 -35.12
CA MET A 1 0.01 -6.87 -34.31
C MET A 1 -0.50 -7.53 -33.02
N ARG A 2 -0.99 -8.79 -33.01
CA ARG A 2 -1.50 -9.46 -31.78
C ARG A 2 -0.50 -9.61 -30.62
N HIS A 3 0.78 -9.87 -30.90
CA HIS A 3 1.79 -10.03 -29.85
C HIS A 3 2.17 -8.71 -29.15
N GLY A 4 2.12 -7.58 -29.86
CA GLY A 4 2.45 -6.27 -29.27
C GLY A 4 1.47 -5.87 -28.17
N ILE A 5 0.17 -6.05 -28.42
CA ILE A 5 -0.90 -5.79 -27.42
C ILE A 5 -0.75 -6.74 -26.23
N PHE A 6 -0.42 -8.01 -26.48
CA PHE A 6 -0.18 -8.99 -25.42
C PHE A 6 0.96 -8.55 -24.49
N TYR A 7 2.14 -8.22 -25.03
CA TYR A 7 3.28 -7.79 -24.21
C TYR A 7 3.00 -6.48 -23.46
N LEU A 8 2.33 -5.53 -24.11
CA LEU A 8 1.93 -4.27 -23.48
C LEU A 8 0.98 -4.51 -22.30
N PHE A 9 -0.01 -5.38 -22.47
CA PHE A 9 -0.95 -5.72 -21.40
C PHE A 9 -0.23 -6.30 -20.19
N PHE A 10 0.62 -7.31 -20.40
CA PHE A 10 1.34 -7.94 -19.29
C PHE A 10 2.35 -7.00 -18.63
N SER A 11 3.04 -6.14 -19.39
CA SER A 11 3.96 -5.18 -18.80
C SER A 11 3.23 -4.15 -17.93
N VAL A 12 2.07 -3.66 -18.36
CA VAL A 12 1.23 -2.74 -17.57
C VAL A 12 0.73 -3.42 -16.30
N VAL A 13 0.20 -4.65 -16.40
CA VAL A 13 -0.29 -5.39 -15.23
C VAL A 13 0.81 -5.63 -14.20
N VAL A 14 1.99 -6.09 -14.65
CA VAL A 14 3.14 -6.30 -13.76
C VAL A 14 3.63 -4.97 -13.17
N ALA A 15 3.67 -3.90 -13.94
CA ALA A 15 4.08 -2.59 -13.45
C ALA A 15 3.13 -2.07 -12.36
N LEU A 16 1.81 -2.22 -12.56
CA LEU A 16 0.81 -1.83 -11.57
C LEU A 16 0.91 -2.67 -10.30
N ASP A 17 1.09 -3.98 -10.43
CA ASP A 17 1.27 -4.89 -9.28
C ASP A 17 2.51 -4.53 -8.44
N VAL A 18 3.66 -4.32 -9.11
CA VAL A 18 4.90 -3.89 -8.47
C VAL A 18 4.74 -2.52 -7.82
N LEU A 19 4.08 -1.58 -8.49
CA LEU A 19 3.88 -0.24 -7.95
C LEU A 19 2.96 -0.26 -6.72
N ALA A 20 1.88 -1.04 -6.74
CA ALA A 20 0.98 -1.22 -5.62
C ALA A 20 1.72 -1.82 -4.41
N HIS A 21 2.47 -2.90 -4.58
CA HIS A 21 3.22 -3.52 -3.49
C HIS A 21 4.36 -2.62 -2.97
N ARG A 22 5.03 -1.89 -3.86
CA ARG A 22 6.02 -0.89 -3.46
C ARG A 22 5.37 0.21 -2.64
N TYR A 23 4.20 0.70 -3.05
CA TYR A 23 3.44 1.70 -2.31
C TYR A 23 3.05 1.20 -0.91
N LEU A 24 2.51 -0.01 -0.82
CA LEU A 24 2.16 -0.64 0.46
C LEU A 24 3.40 -0.82 1.36
N TYR A 25 4.52 -1.31 0.81
CA TYR A 25 5.77 -1.45 1.56
C TYR A 25 6.25 -0.12 2.13
N VAL A 26 6.26 0.92 1.30
CA VAL A 26 6.69 2.25 1.72
C VAL A 26 5.83 2.74 2.88
N ARG A 27 4.51 2.66 2.77
CA ARG A 27 3.58 3.22 3.76
C ARG A 27 3.45 2.39 5.03
N LEU A 28 3.52 1.07 4.94
CA LEU A 28 3.34 0.19 6.10
C LEU A 28 4.65 -0.08 6.84
N PHE A 29 5.77 -0.18 6.13
CA PHE A 29 7.02 -0.69 6.70
C PHE A 29 8.21 0.27 6.63
N ARG A 30 8.30 1.12 5.60
CA ARG A 30 9.46 2.03 5.44
C ARG A 30 9.27 3.36 6.18
N ASP A 31 8.16 4.03 5.93
CA ASP A 31 7.91 5.40 6.40
C ASP A 31 7.61 5.52 7.91
N PRO A 32 6.93 4.56 8.57
CA PRO A 32 6.62 4.69 10.00
C PRO A 32 7.82 4.64 10.96
N GLY A 33 9.04 4.49 10.46
CA GLY A 33 10.25 4.50 11.29
C GLY A 33 10.43 3.24 12.15
N TRP A 34 9.97 2.08 11.67
CA TRP A 34 10.16 0.82 12.37
C TRP A 34 11.64 0.41 12.47
N PRO A 35 11.99 -0.43 13.46
CA PRO A 35 13.31 -1.06 13.52
C PRO A 35 13.64 -1.83 12.23
N ASP A 36 14.93 -1.94 11.91
CA ASP A 36 15.42 -2.56 10.68
C ASP A 36 14.87 -3.98 10.46
N ALA A 37 14.76 -4.78 11.52
CA ALA A 37 14.22 -6.14 11.45
C ALA A 37 12.76 -6.18 10.93
N VAL A 38 11.92 -5.25 11.39
CA VAL A 38 10.50 -5.16 10.96
C VAL A 38 10.43 -4.71 9.51
N ARG A 39 11.27 -3.75 9.12
CA ARG A 39 11.34 -3.28 7.73
C ARG A 39 11.77 -4.39 6.76
N GLN A 40 12.76 -5.20 7.15
CA GLN A 40 13.20 -6.34 6.34
C GLN A 40 12.13 -7.43 6.24
N ALA A 41 11.49 -7.78 7.36
CA ALA A 41 10.37 -8.73 7.36
C ALA A 41 9.22 -8.23 6.45
N GLY A 42 8.89 -6.94 6.53
CA GLY A 42 7.90 -6.29 5.68
C GLY A 42 8.26 -6.34 4.19
N LEU A 43 9.53 -6.14 3.84
CA LEU A 43 10.00 -6.26 2.46
C LEU A 43 9.81 -7.68 1.93
N VAL A 44 10.28 -8.68 2.67
CA VAL A 44 10.14 -10.10 2.30
C VAL A 44 8.67 -10.47 2.15
N LEU A 45 7.83 -10.04 3.09
CA LEU A 45 6.39 -10.27 3.04
C LEU A 45 5.74 -9.63 1.82
N CYS A 46 6.00 -8.35 1.53
CA CYS A 46 5.45 -7.67 0.36
C CYS A 46 5.90 -8.32 -0.95
N VAL A 47 7.17 -8.75 -1.06
CA VAL A 47 7.67 -9.45 -2.26
C VAL A 47 7.00 -10.81 -2.41
N PHE A 48 6.91 -11.58 -1.33
CA PHE A 48 6.23 -12.87 -1.34
C PHE A 48 4.77 -12.73 -1.79
N LEU A 49 4.06 -11.74 -1.24
CA LEU A 49 2.65 -11.50 -1.56
C LEU A 49 2.45 -10.93 -2.98
N ALA A 50 3.38 -10.13 -3.48
CA ALA A 50 3.39 -9.68 -4.88
C ALA A 50 3.53 -10.87 -5.84
N VAL A 51 4.43 -11.80 -5.52
CA VAL A 51 4.65 -13.00 -6.33
C VAL A 51 3.51 -14.01 -6.18
N LEU A 52 2.88 -14.09 -5.01
CA LEU A 52 1.78 -15.01 -4.72
C LEU A 52 0.63 -14.87 -5.73
N MET A 53 0.29 -13.64 -6.13
CA MET A 53 -0.78 -13.34 -7.09
C MET A 53 -0.55 -14.00 -8.48
N PRO A 54 0.50 -13.66 -9.25
CA PRO A 54 0.76 -14.28 -10.55
C PRO A 54 1.10 -15.76 -10.40
N ALA A 55 1.86 -16.15 -9.36
CA ALA A 55 2.18 -17.54 -9.11
C ALA A 55 0.92 -18.38 -8.84
N GLY A 56 -0.04 -17.87 -8.06
CA GLY A 56 -1.30 -18.54 -7.77
C GLY A 56 -2.10 -18.86 -9.03
N ILE A 57 -2.18 -17.92 -9.97
CA ILE A 57 -2.84 -18.11 -11.26
C ILE A 57 -2.13 -19.17 -12.10
N ILE A 58 -0.79 -19.17 -12.12
CA ILE A 58 -0.01 -20.12 -12.93
C ILE A 58 -0.05 -21.52 -12.31
N LEU A 59 0.27 -21.64 -11.02
CA LEU A 59 0.37 -22.93 -10.32
C LEU A 59 -0.99 -23.61 -10.15
N SER A 60 -2.09 -22.86 -9.99
CA SER A 60 -3.43 -23.46 -9.88
C SER A 60 -3.84 -24.27 -11.11
N ARG A 61 -3.20 -24.06 -12.26
CA ARG A 61 -3.43 -24.83 -13.49
C ARG A 61 -2.73 -26.18 -13.52
N SER A 62 -1.70 -26.36 -12.68
CA SER A 62 -0.85 -27.56 -12.67
C SER A 62 -0.94 -28.35 -11.38
N LEU A 63 -1.41 -27.72 -10.30
CA LEU A 63 -1.55 -28.37 -8.99
C LEU A 63 -2.83 -29.21 -8.89
N PRO A 64 -2.81 -30.31 -8.12
CA PRO A 64 -4.03 -31.00 -7.71
C PRO A 64 -4.98 -30.05 -6.98
N ARG A 65 -6.29 -30.30 -7.07
CA ARG A 65 -7.33 -29.45 -6.46
C ARG A 65 -7.11 -29.16 -4.98
N ALA A 66 -6.59 -30.13 -4.23
CA ALA A 66 -6.26 -30.00 -2.81
C ALA A 66 -5.26 -28.88 -2.50
N TRP A 67 -4.36 -28.56 -3.44
CA TRP A 67 -3.36 -27.49 -3.31
C TRP A 67 -3.77 -26.23 -4.08
N ALA A 68 -4.42 -26.37 -5.23
CA ALA A 68 -4.89 -25.24 -6.02
C ALA A 68 -5.95 -24.41 -5.28
N GLN A 69 -6.85 -25.06 -4.54
CA GLN A 69 -7.90 -24.38 -3.79
C GLN A 69 -7.35 -23.44 -2.70
N PRO A 70 -6.55 -23.89 -1.72
CA PRO A 70 -6.02 -23.00 -0.69
C PRO A 70 -5.12 -21.90 -1.26
N LEU A 71 -4.35 -22.20 -2.32
CA LEU A 71 -3.52 -21.21 -2.99
C LEU A 71 -4.36 -20.09 -3.63
N ALA A 72 -5.46 -20.46 -4.30
CA ALA A 72 -6.40 -19.49 -4.86
C ALA A 72 -7.06 -18.66 -3.74
N HIS A 73 -7.47 -19.29 -2.64
CA HIS A 73 -8.06 -18.57 -1.50
C HIS A 73 -7.07 -17.55 -0.91
N ALA A 74 -5.81 -17.96 -0.69
CA ALA A 74 -4.78 -17.05 -0.18
C ALA A 74 -4.52 -15.88 -1.14
N SER A 75 -4.45 -16.15 -2.45
CA SER A 75 -4.23 -15.13 -3.48
C SER A 75 -5.38 -14.12 -3.54
N PHE A 76 -6.64 -14.60 -3.56
CA PHE A 76 -7.82 -13.73 -3.62
C PHE A 76 -8.06 -12.98 -2.30
N ALA A 77 -7.83 -13.62 -1.15
CA ALA A 77 -7.91 -12.95 0.14
C ALA A 77 -6.89 -11.80 0.21
N TRP A 78 -5.64 -12.07 -0.17
CA TRP A 78 -4.61 -11.03 -0.24
C TRP A 78 -4.98 -9.92 -1.23
N MET A 79 -5.48 -10.25 -2.42
CA MET A 79 -5.90 -9.25 -3.41
C MET A 79 -6.94 -8.28 -2.83
N GLY A 80 -7.94 -8.80 -2.12
CA GLY A 80 -8.93 -7.96 -1.42
C GLY A 80 -8.31 -7.10 -0.33
N THR A 81 -7.46 -7.69 0.52
CA THR A 81 -6.77 -6.96 1.59
C THR A 81 -5.86 -5.85 1.04
N ALA A 82 -5.03 -6.15 0.04
CA ALA A 82 -4.14 -5.22 -0.61
C ALA A 82 -4.90 -4.07 -1.27
N PHE A 83 -6.03 -4.38 -1.92
CA PHE A 83 -6.89 -3.36 -2.52
C PHE A 83 -7.46 -2.40 -1.46
N TYR A 84 -7.97 -2.92 -0.34
CA TYR A 84 -8.48 -2.06 0.75
C TYR A 84 -7.36 -1.25 1.42
N LEU A 85 -6.19 -1.85 1.66
CA LEU A 85 -5.03 -1.13 2.16
C LEU A 85 -4.65 0.02 1.21
N LEU A 86 -4.61 -0.25 -0.09
CA LEU A 86 -4.27 0.74 -1.10
C LEU A 86 -5.28 1.89 -1.09
N LEU A 87 -6.59 1.59 -1.06
CA LEU A 87 -7.63 2.62 -0.99
C LEU A 87 -7.54 3.48 0.27
N VAL A 88 -7.40 2.86 1.45
CA VAL A 88 -7.36 3.58 2.73
C VAL A 88 -6.12 4.46 2.81
N LEU A 89 -4.94 3.89 2.53
CA LEU A 89 -3.68 4.64 2.58
C LEU A 89 -3.64 5.75 1.52
N PHE A 90 -4.14 5.46 0.31
CA PHE A 90 -4.19 6.46 -0.76
C PHE A 90 -5.16 7.59 -0.43
N ALA A 91 -6.32 7.30 0.17
CA ALA A 91 -7.24 8.33 0.62
C ALA A 91 -6.61 9.25 1.68
N VAL A 92 -5.85 8.70 2.63
CA VAL A 92 -5.11 9.48 3.63
C VAL A 92 -4.06 10.36 2.95
N ASP A 93 -3.28 9.82 2.02
CA ASP A 93 -2.27 10.58 1.28
C ASP A 93 -2.89 11.69 0.43
N LEU A 94 -3.98 11.40 -0.25
CA LEU A 94 -4.72 12.37 -1.05
C LEU A 94 -5.25 13.51 -0.18
N ALA A 95 -5.85 13.20 0.98
CA ALA A 95 -6.33 14.21 1.92
C ALA A 95 -5.18 15.10 2.42
N ARG A 96 -4.00 14.52 2.68
CA ARG A 96 -2.81 15.29 3.05
C ARG A 96 -2.35 16.21 1.93
N TRP A 97 -2.22 15.70 0.70
CA TRP A 97 -1.80 16.52 -0.44
C TRP A 97 -2.78 17.65 -0.76
N VAL A 98 -4.09 17.39 -0.67
CA VAL A 98 -5.12 18.42 -0.86
C VAL A 98 -4.99 19.51 0.21
N THR A 99 -4.77 19.13 1.46
CA THR A 99 -4.57 20.09 2.57
C THR A 99 -3.30 20.92 2.37
N GLU A 100 -2.18 20.26 2.05
CA GLU A 100 -0.90 20.92 1.79
C GLU A 100 -0.99 21.88 0.59
N ALA A 101 -1.67 21.48 -0.50
CA ALA A 101 -1.90 22.33 -1.65
C ALA A 101 -2.79 23.54 -1.32
N ALA A 102 -3.88 23.33 -0.58
CA ALA A 102 -4.77 24.42 -0.16
C ALA A 102 -4.05 25.46 0.71
N LEU A 103 -3.22 25.01 1.65
CA LEU A 103 -2.39 25.87 2.49
C LEU A 103 -1.35 26.62 1.67
N HIS A 104 -0.69 25.93 0.72
CA HIS A 104 0.31 26.56 -0.15
C HIS A 104 -0.31 27.68 -0.99
N VAL A 105 -1.47 27.40 -1.62
CA VAL A 105 -2.22 28.39 -2.39
C VAL A 105 -2.66 29.58 -1.52
N GLY A 106 -3.17 29.33 -0.31
CA GLY A 106 -3.53 30.39 0.64
C GLY A 106 -2.35 31.30 1.01
N ASN A 107 -1.16 30.72 1.22
CA ASN A 107 0.05 31.48 1.53
C ASN A 107 0.54 32.36 0.37
N LEU A 108 0.35 31.91 -0.88
CA LEU A 108 0.64 32.72 -2.07
C LEU A 108 -0.25 33.96 -2.14
N PHE A 109 -1.54 33.82 -1.78
CA PHE A 109 -2.48 34.94 -1.76
C PHE A 109 -2.33 35.84 -0.52
N ALA A 110 -1.92 35.29 0.62
CA ALA A 110 -1.71 36.03 1.87
C ALA A 110 -0.34 36.75 1.95
N GLY A 111 0.44 36.79 0.85
CA GLY A 111 1.72 37.50 0.80
C GLY A 111 2.84 36.91 1.67
N GLY A 112 2.78 35.61 2.00
CA GLY A 112 3.85 34.92 2.73
C GLY A 112 3.87 35.14 4.25
N ALA A 113 2.89 35.84 4.83
CA ALA A 113 2.84 36.15 6.28
C ALA A 113 2.64 34.91 7.19
N GLY A 114 2.34 33.74 6.63
CA GLY A 114 2.01 32.50 7.36
C GLY A 114 3.04 31.37 7.27
N ALA A 115 4.28 31.64 6.86
CA ALA A 115 5.31 30.60 6.78
C ALA A 115 5.53 29.95 8.17
N PRO A 116 5.42 28.61 8.30
CA PRO A 116 5.67 27.93 9.56
C PRO A 116 7.09 28.24 10.05
N THR A 117 7.22 28.75 11.27
CA THR A 117 8.52 28.90 11.92
C THR A 117 8.98 27.54 12.45
N GLU A 118 10.29 27.31 12.62
CA GLU A 118 10.82 26.01 13.07
C GLU A 118 10.15 25.48 14.35
N GLY A 119 9.65 26.35 15.23
CA GLY A 119 8.92 25.98 16.44
C GLY A 119 7.47 25.48 16.23
N THR A 120 6.89 25.64 15.04
CA THR A 120 5.50 25.22 14.74
C THR A 120 5.41 23.82 14.11
N LEU A 121 6.52 23.26 13.62
CA LEU A 121 6.52 21.94 13.00
C LEU A 121 6.45 20.82 14.05
N PRO A 122 5.62 19.78 13.85
CA PRO A 122 5.59 18.62 14.75
C PRO A 122 6.97 17.97 14.87
N SER A 123 7.37 17.64 16.11
CA SER A 123 8.63 16.95 16.38
C SER A 123 8.74 15.64 15.59
N PRO A 124 9.96 15.20 15.21
CA PRO A 124 10.16 13.96 14.47
C PRO A 124 9.50 12.74 15.12
N GLU A 125 9.55 12.66 16.45
CA GLU A 125 8.92 11.60 17.24
C GLU A 125 7.39 11.62 17.12
N ARG A 126 6.75 12.80 17.20
CA ARG A 126 5.29 12.92 17.03
C ARG A 126 4.86 12.50 15.62
N ARG A 127 5.66 12.82 14.60
CA ARG A 127 5.39 12.40 13.21
C ARG A 127 5.46 10.88 13.06
N ALA A 128 6.47 10.24 13.65
CA ALA A 128 6.62 8.79 13.62
C ALA A 128 5.41 8.09 14.28
N VAL A 129 4.98 8.56 15.46
CA VAL A 129 3.80 8.00 16.15
C VAL A 129 2.54 8.10 15.29
N LEU A 130 2.30 9.25 14.63
CA LEU A 130 1.14 9.41 13.74
C LEU A 130 1.21 8.50 12.51
N GLN A 131 2.39 8.32 11.93
CA GLN A 131 2.60 7.40 10.81
C GLN A 131 2.39 5.93 11.22
N GLN A 132 2.89 5.55 12.41
CA GLN A 132 2.69 4.21 12.97
C GLN A 132 1.23 3.94 13.29
N ALA A 133 0.53 4.91 13.91
CA ALA A 133 -0.89 4.80 14.19
C ALA A 133 -1.72 4.66 12.91
N THR A 134 -1.41 5.45 11.88
CA THR A 134 -2.08 5.37 10.58
C THR A 134 -1.86 4.01 9.92
N ALA A 135 -0.62 3.53 9.90
CA ALA A 135 -0.29 2.20 9.36
C ALA A 135 -1.00 1.08 10.13
N GLY A 136 -1.03 1.16 11.47
CA GLY A 136 -1.72 0.20 12.33
C GLY A 136 -3.23 0.17 12.11
N VAL A 137 -3.89 1.34 12.08
CA VAL A 137 -5.33 1.47 11.84
C VAL A 137 -5.70 0.97 10.45
N ALA A 138 -4.92 1.33 9.42
CA ALA A 138 -5.14 0.84 8.06
C ALA A 138 -5.02 -0.69 7.99
N GLY A 139 -4.02 -1.27 8.67
CA GLY A 139 -3.84 -2.71 8.80
C GLY A 139 -5.04 -3.39 9.44
N VAL A 140 -5.50 -2.90 10.58
CA VAL A 140 -6.67 -3.44 11.29
C VAL A 140 -7.95 -3.33 10.45
N ALA A 141 -8.18 -2.18 9.82
CA ALA A 141 -9.36 -1.95 8.98
C ALA A 141 -9.38 -2.91 7.78
N ALA A 142 -8.26 -3.05 7.06
CA ALA A 142 -8.19 -3.92 5.89
C ALA A 142 -8.33 -5.40 6.25
N LEU A 143 -7.71 -5.85 7.35
CA LEU A 143 -7.86 -7.22 7.84
C LEU A 143 -9.29 -7.50 8.32
N GLY A 144 -9.92 -6.54 9.03
CA GLY A 144 -11.29 -6.66 9.50
C GLY A 144 -12.31 -6.78 8.36
N LEU A 145 -12.20 -5.93 7.33
CA LEU A 145 -13.04 -5.98 6.14
C LEU A 145 -12.86 -7.28 5.35
N SER A 146 -11.60 -7.73 5.22
CA SER A 146 -11.30 -8.98 4.51
C SER A 146 -11.78 -10.22 5.28
N GLY A 147 -11.66 -10.23 6.60
CA GLY A 147 -12.14 -11.31 7.46
C GLY A 147 -13.67 -11.41 7.54
N ALA A 148 -14.37 -10.28 7.49
CA ALA A 148 -15.84 -10.26 7.43
C ALA A 148 -16.36 -10.88 6.12
N ALA A 149 -15.63 -10.74 5.02
CA ALA A 149 -16.00 -11.32 3.72
C ALA A 149 -15.80 -12.85 3.62
N LEU A 150 -15.14 -13.48 4.61
CA LEU A 150 -14.91 -14.93 4.67
C LEU A 150 -15.94 -15.69 5.53
N ARG A 151 -16.91 -14.98 6.11
CA ARG A 151 -18.00 -15.55 6.92
C ARG A 151 -19.28 -15.67 6.09
#